data_AF-A0A2A2QAQ8-F1
#
_entry.id   AF-A0A2A2QAQ8-F1
#
_cell.length_a   1.000
_cell.length_b   1.000
_cell.length_c   1.000
_cell.angle_alpha   90.00
_cell.angle_beta   90.00
_cell.angle_gamma   90.00
#
_symmetry.space_group_name_H-M   'P 1'
#
loop_
_entity.id
_entity.type
_entity.pdbx_description
1 polymer ?
#
loop_
_entity_poly.entity_id
_entity_poly.type
_entity_poly.pdbx_seq_one_letter_code
_entity_poly.pdbx_strand_id
1 'polypeptide(L)'
;MRLDKIIARSRIVDLKSLDLEGALQELLGVCVGKFPDLKPESLLKGLLARESTMTTYLGFGVALPHVRIRMSRRYVLAIGRSRVGIRHDGAIAEDRVHLIVMLIAGERARDYLQVLASIARQVKDKDLVDTLVNAPDLDTLYDRMIGGFGGMRVVEAQQNRVNRLMFREAERVAQGADCNAIVVFGDTFVGGIQPGVLRSKLKTILVTRAAMETSDDQNEYSETIQVRSFSNQRLAQLRSAMLVALTRGIVTFSDRICCVGGITGSNQFDTLVVVDIEREFQTLLTGSTADLLPPDVKPEVLERVIAVATELGVEGREGRPVGCLFVVGDNARVSTLSKPLVLNPFFGYKEEDRNILNPFMDETVKEFSSIDGAFIIRGDGVVESAGSLIQATDSTHELPSGLGSRHAAAAAISVAANCISIVVSSSTGQVTLFRRGVMLPLTEKRR
;
A
#
# COMPACT_ATOMS: atom_id res chain seq x y z
N MET A 1 -1.71 -9.09 8.80
CA MET A 1 -2.42 -10.39 8.87
C MET A 1 -1.48 -11.45 8.31
N ARG A 2 -1.29 -12.61 8.95
CA ARG A 2 -0.33 -13.62 8.45
C ARG A 2 -0.93 -14.41 7.26
N LEU A 3 -0.29 -14.34 6.09
CA LEU A 3 -0.76 -15.03 4.88
C LEU A 3 -0.49 -16.55 4.94
N ASP A 4 0.53 -16.97 5.70
CA ASP A 4 0.84 -18.37 5.98
C ASP A 4 -0.36 -19.17 6.51
N LYS A 5 -1.22 -18.55 7.34
CA LYS A 5 -2.40 -19.19 7.94
C LYS A 5 -3.49 -19.53 6.93
N ILE A 6 -3.50 -18.88 5.76
CA ILE A 6 -4.51 -19.12 4.72
C ILE A 6 -4.00 -19.99 3.57
N ILE A 7 -2.67 -20.16 3.43
CA ILE A 7 -2.03 -21.05 2.47
C ILE A 7 -2.01 -22.48 3.06
N ALA A 8 -2.41 -23.49 2.28
CA ALA A 8 -2.27 -24.88 2.71
C ALA A 8 -1.63 -25.72 1.61
N ARG A 9 -0.71 -26.62 1.98
CA ARG A 9 -0.04 -27.57 1.07
C ARG A 9 -1.03 -28.27 0.13
N SER A 10 -2.17 -28.71 0.66
CA SER A 10 -3.18 -29.46 -0.10
C SER A 10 -3.95 -28.64 -1.15
N ARG A 11 -3.74 -27.32 -1.23
CA ARG A 11 -4.43 -26.41 -2.16
C ARG A 11 -3.46 -25.76 -3.15
N ILE A 12 -2.28 -26.36 -3.32
CA ILE A 12 -1.27 -25.96 -4.29
C ILE A 12 -1.14 -27.08 -5.31
N VAL A 13 -1.29 -26.74 -6.58
CA VAL A 13 -1.29 -27.73 -7.68
C VAL A 13 -0.52 -27.24 -8.89
N ASP A 14 0.01 -28.18 -9.66
CA ASP A 14 0.41 -27.94 -11.04
C ASP A 14 -0.83 -28.04 -11.94
N LEU A 15 -1.11 -26.95 -12.65
CA LEU A 15 -2.27 -26.81 -13.54
C LEU A 15 -2.00 -27.52 -14.87
N LYS A 16 -3.01 -28.21 -15.37
CA LYS A 16 -2.97 -28.89 -16.68
C LYS A 16 -3.68 -28.10 -17.77
N SER A 17 -4.67 -27.30 -17.39
CA SER A 17 -5.44 -26.48 -18.31
C SER A 17 -4.58 -25.39 -18.95
N LEU A 18 -4.95 -25.02 -20.18
CA LEU A 18 -4.27 -24.00 -20.98
C LEU A 18 -5.06 -22.70 -21.08
N ASP A 19 -6.24 -22.65 -20.48
CA ASP A 19 -7.12 -21.48 -20.36
C ASP A 19 -7.45 -21.21 -18.88
N LEU A 20 -7.90 -19.99 -18.62
CA LEU A 20 -8.21 -19.53 -17.27
C LEU A 20 -9.39 -20.30 -16.66
N GLU A 21 -10.44 -20.59 -17.44
CA GLU A 21 -11.64 -21.27 -16.95
C GLU A 21 -11.32 -22.68 -16.44
N GLY A 22 -10.60 -23.49 -17.22
CA GLY A 22 -10.18 -24.83 -16.82
C GLY A 22 -9.24 -24.79 -15.61
N ALA A 23 -8.33 -23.82 -15.56
CA ALA A 23 -7.46 -23.64 -14.42
C ALA A 23 -8.22 -23.30 -13.12
N LEU A 24 -9.24 -22.43 -13.21
CA LEU A 24 -10.12 -22.12 -12.09
C LEU A 24 -10.94 -23.34 -11.64
N GLN A 25 -11.41 -24.17 -12.58
CA GLN A 25 -12.08 -25.44 -12.26
C GLN A 25 -11.17 -26.39 -11.48
N GLU A 26 -9.91 -26.55 -11.90
CA GLU A 26 -8.90 -27.35 -11.18
C GLU A 26 -8.67 -26.82 -9.76
N LEU A 27 -8.52 -25.50 -9.60
CA LEU A 27 -8.30 -24.87 -8.29
C LEU A 27 -9.51 -24.97 -7.37
N LEU A 28 -10.72 -24.83 -7.90
CA LEU A 28 -11.95 -25.06 -7.14
C LEU A 28 -12.03 -26.53 -6.70
N GLY A 29 -11.69 -27.48 -7.58
CA GLY A 29 -11.68 -28.91 -7.27
C GLY A 29 -10.86 -29.27 -6.03
N VAL A 30 -9.69 -28.66 -5.84
CA VAL A 30 -8.83 -28.91 -4.67
C VAL A 30 -9.21 -28.12 -3.42
N CYS A 31 -10.04 -27.09 -3.55
CA CYS A 31 -10.40 -26.21 -2.43
C CYS A 31 -11.78 -26.47 -1.83
N VAL A 32 -12.77 -26.78 -2.67
CA VAL A 32 -14.18 -26.82 -2.22
C VAL A 32 -14.65 -28.21 -1.80
N GLY A 33 -13.91 -29.27 -2.16
CA GLY A 33 -14.31 -30.66 -1.84
C GLY A 33 -14.49 -30.95 -0.34
N LYS A 34 -13.91 -30.12 0.54
CA LYS A 34 -14.07 -30.23 2.02
C LYS A 34 -15.16 -29.34 2.60
N PHE A 35 -15.86 -28.55 1.77
CA PHE A 35 -16.72 -27.45 2.21
C PHE A 35 -18.09 -27.51 1.52
N PRO A 36 -19.11 -28.11 2.17
CA PRO A 36 -20.45 -28.29 1.58
C PRO A 36 -21.16 -26.98 1.23
N ASP A 37 -20.80 -25.89 1.91
CA ASP A 37 -21.31 -24.54 1.66
C ASP A 37 -20.74 -23.87 0.41
N LEU A 38 -19.71 -24.46 -0.21
CA LEU A 38 -19.04 -23.94 -1.39
C LEU A 38 -19.41 -24.74 -2.64
N LYS A 39 -20.27 -24.17 -3.49
CA LYS A 39 -20.67 -24.81 -4.77
C LYS A 39 -19.70 -24.40 -5.90
N PRO A 40 -18.90 -25.33 -6.46
CA PRO A 40 -17.88 -24.99 -7.47
C PRO A 40 -18.45 -24.25 -8.69
N GLU A 41 -19.59 -24.67 -9.23
CA GLU A 41 -20.21 -24.03 -10.40
C GLU A 41 -20.57 -22.55 -10.16
N SER A 42 -21.17 -22.26 -9.00
CA SER A 42 -21.54 -20.89 -8.62
C SER A 42 -20.31 -20.02 -8.39
N LEU A 43 -19.25 -20.59 -7.82
CA LEU A 43 -17.97 -19.91 -7.59
C LEU A 43 -17.28 -19.61 -8.92
N LEU A 44 -17.21 -20.58 -9.82
CA LEU A 44 -16.63 -20.41 -11.15
C LEU A 44 -17.34 -19.29 -11.91
N LYS A 45 -18.68 -19.30 -11.94
CA LYS A 45 -19.47 -18.24 -12.58
C LYS A 45 -19.16 -16.86 -11.99
N GLY A 46 -19.03 -16.77 -10.66
CA GLY A 46 -18.68 -15.53 -9.97
C GLY A 46 -17.27 -15.03 -10.31
N LEU A 47 -16.29 -15.93 -10.36
CA LEU A 47 -14.91 -15.62 -10.72
C LEU A 47 -14.81 -15.14 -12.17
N LEU A 48 -15.44 -15.85 -13.12
CA LEU A 48 -15.45 -15.46 -14.53
C LEU A 48 -16.18 -14.13 -14.78
N ALA A 49 -17.30 -13.89 -14.09
CA ALA A 49 -18.00 -12.62 -14.17
C ALA A 49 -17.17 -11.45 -13.60
N ARG A 50 -16.32 -11.72 -12.60
CA ARG A 50 -15.39 -10.72 -12.06
C ARG A 50 -14.25 -10.44 -13.04
N GLU A 51 -13.72 -11.48 -13.67
CA GLU A 51 -12.68 -11.39 -14.69
C GLU A 51 -13.13 -10.56 -15.89
N SER A 52 -14.36 -10.77 -16.36
CA SER A 52 -14.90 -10.04 -17.51
C SER A 52 -15.18 -8.56 -17.24
N THR A 53 -15.29 -8.17 -15.97
CA THR A 53 -15.47 -6.75 -15.58
C THR A 53 -14.12 -6.02 -15.58
N MET A 54 -13.08 -6.66 -15.08
CA MET A 54 -11.72 -6.12 -15.00
C MET A 54 -10.76 -7.29 -14.82
N THR A 55 -9.69 -7.30 -15.62
CA THR A 55 -8.66 -8.34 -15.56
C THR A 55 -8.11 -8.51 -14.15
N THR A 56 -7.90 -9.75 -13.73
CA THR A 56 -7.20 -10.08 -12.47
C THR A 56 -5.73 -10.40 -12.69
N TYR A 57 -5.22 -10.13 -13.91
CA TYR A 57 -3.80 -10.17 -14.21
C TYR A 57 -3.05 -9.02 -13.52
N LEU A 58 -1.93 -9.35 -12.88
CA LEU A 58 -1.12 -8.39 -12.11
C LEU A 58 0.22 -8.05 -12.78
N GLY A 59 0.51 -8.61 -13.95
CA GLY A 59 1.84 -8.57 -14.56
C GLY A 59 2.68 -9.81 -14.23
N PHE A 60 3.83 -9.93 -14.90
CA PHE A 60 4.84 -10.97 -14.68
C PHE A 60 4.33 -12.42 -14.73
N GLY A 61 3.24 -12.67 -15.46
CA GLY A 61 2.64 -13.99 -15.56
C GLY A 61 1.84 -14.43 -14.33
N VAL A 62 1.35 -13.49 -13.51
CA VAL A 62 0.56 -13.79 -12.32
C VAL A 62 -0.87 -13.26 -12.43
N ALA A 63 -1.86 -14.08 -12.06
CA ALA A 63 -3.25 -13.68 -11.91
C ALA A 63 -3.74 -13.92 -10.47
N LEU A 64 -4.64 -13.05 -9.99
CA LEU A 64 -5.28 -13.14 -8.67
C LEU A 64 -6.82 -13.14 -8.76
N PRO A 65 -7.43 -14.19 -9.36
CA PRO A 65 -8.89 -14.32 -9.44
C PRO A 65 -9.51 -14.38 -8.06
N HIS A 66 -10.59 -13.63 -7.83
CA HIS A 66 -11.20 -13.54 -6.52
C HIS A 66 -12.72 -13.38 -6.56
N VAL A 67 -13.39 -13.88 -5.52
CA VAL A 67 -14.84 -13.79 -5.38
C VAL A 67 -15.25 -13.68 -3.92
N ARG A 68 -16.33 -12.93 -3.67
CA ARG A 68 -16.96 -12.83 -2.35
C ARG A 68 -18.25 -13.63 -2.30
N ILE A 69 -18.42 -14.40 -1.24
CA ILE A 69 -19.59 -15.25 -1.03
C ILE A 69 -19.94 -15.37 0.45
N ARG A 70 -21.18 -15.74 0.72
CA ARG A 70 -21.61 -16.13 2.07
C ARG A 70 -21.01 -17.48 2.45
N MET A 71 -20.03 -17.47 3.34
CA MET A 71 -19.47 -18.68 3.95
C MET A 71 -19.11 -18.44 5.43
N SER A 72 -18.96 -19.53 6.18
CA SER A 72 -18.58 -19.48 7.61
C SER A 72 -17.12 -19.06 7.82
N ARG A 73 -16.27 -19.34 6.82
CA ARG A 73 -14.83 -19.08 6.85
C ARG A 73 -14.54 -17.66 6.37
N ARG A 74 -13.45 -17.06 6.84
CA ARG A 74 -13.05 -15.72 6.39
C ARG A 74 -12.43 -15.77 4.99
N TYR A 75 -11.53 -16.71 4.76
CA TYR A 75 -10.78 -16.84 3.50
C TYR A 75 -10.53 -18.30 3.13
N VAL A 76 -10.55 -18.59 1.83
CA VAL A 76 -10.04 -19.83 1.24
C VAL A 76 -9.16 -19.42 0.07
N LEU A 77 -7.89 -19.84 0.10
CA LEU A 77 -6.91 -19.53 -0.92
C LEU A 77 -6.43 -20.82 -1.61
N ALA A 78 -6.30 -20.77 -2.93
CA ALA A 78 -5.76 -21.84 -3.78
C ALA A 78 -4.64 -21.29 -4.65
N ILE A 79 -3.65 -22.11 -4.96
CA ILE A 79 -2.54 -21.69 -5.83
C ILE A 79 -2.32 -22.73 -6.92
N GLY A 80 -2.28 -22.25 -8.16
CA GLY A 80 -2.03 -23.08 -9.33
C GLY A 80 -0.81 -22.58 -10.06
N ARG A 81 0.11 -23.48 -10.37
CA ARG A 81 1.28 -23.19 -11.21
C ARG A 81 1.12 -23.87 -12.57
N SER A 82 1.24 -23.12 -13.66
CA SER A 82 1.32 -23.67 -15.01
C SER A 82 2.75 -23.55 -15.55
N ARG A 83 3.37 -24.68 -15.88
CA ARG A 83 4.72 -24.69 -16.50
C ARG A 83 4.70 -24.21 -17.95
N VAL A 84 3.61 -24.46 -18.67
CA VAL A 84 3.46 -24.11 -20.09
C VAL A 84 2.91 -22.69 -20.26
N GLY A 85 2.29 -22.15 -19.21
CA GLY A 85 1.60 -20.88 -19.21
C GLY A 85 0.18 -21.00 -19.78
N ILE A 86 -0.74 -20.28 -19.16
CA ILE A 86 -2.17 -20.24 -19.48
C ILE A 86 -2.46 -19.03 -20.36
N ARG A 87 -3.33 -19.21 -21.35
CA ARG A 87 -3.89 -18.12 -22.14
C ARG A 87 -4.90 -17.37 -21.30
N HIS A 88 -4.71 -16.07 -21.21
CA HIS A 88 -5.55 -15.16 -20.46
C HIS A 88 -6.02 -14.04 -21.38
N ASP A 89 -7.34 -13.88 -21.49
CA ASP A 89 -7.90 -12.79 -22.29
C ASP A 89 -7.54 -11.46 -21.62
N GLY A 90 -6.81 -10.60 -22.33
CA GLY A 90 -6.35 -9.29 -21.81
C GLY A 90 -4.86 -9.19 -21.51
N ALA A 91 -4.09 -10.28 -21.59
CA ALA A 91 -2.63 -10.20 -21.63
C ALA A 91 -2.15 -9.95 -23.07
N ILE A 92 -1.03 -9.23 -23.26
CA ILE A 92 -0.38 -9.13 -24.59
C ILE A 92 -0.04 -10.56 -25.03
N ALA A 93 -0.05 -10.85 -26.34
CA ALA A 93 0.05 -12.23 -26.86
C ALA A 93 1.25 -13.07 -26.36
N GLU A 94 2.28 -12.44 -25.79
CA GLU A 94 3.46 -13.09 -25.19
C GLU A 94 3.37 -13.30 -23.67
N ASP A 95 2.43 -12.65 -22.97
CA ASP A 95 2.30 -12.67 -21.50
C ASP A 95 1.39 -13.81 -21.04
N ARG A 96 1.93 -15.02 -20.93
CA ARG A 96 1.20 -16.17 -20.39
C ARG A 96 1.13 -16.13 -18.86
N VAL A 97 0.02 -16.61 -18.31
CA VAL A 97 -0.16 -16.75 -16.86
C VAL A 97 0.47 -18.06 -16.39
N HIS A 98 1.51 -17.97 -15.60
CA HIS A 98 2.22 -19.10 -15.01
C HIS A 98 1.84 -19.37 -13.56
N LEU A 99 1.29 -18.37 -12.86
CA LEU A 99 0.87 -18.50 -11.47
C LEU A 99 -0.53 -17.90 -11.29
N ILE A 100 -1.44 -18.69 -10.71
CA ILE A 100 -2.79 -18.25 -10.35
C ILE A 100 -2.93 -18.37 -8.84
N VAL A 101 -3.21 -17.26 -8.18
CA VAL A 101 -3.55 -17.23 -6.75
C VAL A 101 -5.03 -16.94 -6.63
N MET A 102 -5.86 -17.95 -6.39
CA MET A 102 -7.31 -17.77 -6.29
C MET A 102 -7.72 -17.48 -4.85
N LEU A 103 -8.48 -16.40 -4.62
CA LEU A 103 -9.01 -16.03 -3.29
C LEU A 103 -10.53 -16.04 -3.24
N ILE A 104 -11.09 -16.88 -2.37
CA ILE A 104 -12.51 -16.86 -2.01
C ILE A 104 -12.62 -16.20 -0.63
N ALA A 105 -13.33 -15.06 -0.55
CA ALA A 105 -13.51 -14.31 0.68
C ALA A 105 -14.96 -14.39 1.19
N GLY A 106 -15.12 -14.53 2.50
CA GLY A 106 -16.43 -14.49 3.15
C GLY A 106 -16.97 -13.07 3.14
N GLU A 107 -18.27 -12.88 2.91
CA GLU A 107 -18.91 -11.54 2.91
C GLU A 107 -18.61 -10.73 4.17
N ARG A 108 -18.46 -11.40 5.32
CA ARG A 108 -18.14 -10.78 6.63
C ARG A 108 -16.69 -10.31 6.76
N ALA A 109 -15.79 -10.72 5.87
CA ALA A 109 -14.38 -10.35 5.90
C ALA A 109 -14.19 -8.94 5.32
N ARG A 110 -14.31 -7.91 6.16
CA ARG A 110 -14.22 -6.49 5.77
C ARG A 110 -12.84 -6.07 5.26
N ASP A 111 -11.81 -6.83 5.63
CA ASP A 111 -10.39 -6.63 5.34
C ASP A 111 -9.90 -7.41 4.10
N TYR A 112 -10.78 -8.08 3.33
CA TYR A 112 -10.35 -8.89 2.18
C TYR A 112 -9.59 -8.09 1.11
N LEU A 113 -9.92 -6.81 0.88
CA LEU A 113 -9.16 -5.95 -0.04
C LEU A 113 -7.73 -5.74 0.44
N GLN A 114 -7.51 -5.65 1.75
CA GLN A 114 -6.17 -5.57 2.33
C GLN A 114 -5.39 -6.87 2.08
N VAL A 115 -6.06 -8.03 2.15
CA VAL A 115 -5.47 -9.33 1.84
C VAL A 115 -5.07 -9.41 0.36
N LEU A 116 -5.97 -9.01 -0.55
CA LEU A 116 -5.68 -8.92 -1.97
C LEU A 116 -4.52 -7.98 -2.26
N ALA A 117 -4.52 -6.78 -1.66
CA ALA A 117 -3.44 -5.81 -1.80
C ALA A 117 -2.10 -6.33 -1.28
N SER A 118 -2.12 -7.15 -0.21
CA SER A 118 -0.91 -7.78 0.33
C SER A 118 -0.36 -8.85 -0.61
N ILE A 119 -1.22 -9.74 -1.12
CA ILE A 119 -0.84 -10.78 -2.08
C ILE A 119 -0.31 -10.14 -3.37
N ALA A 120 -1.06 -9.19 -3.92
CA ALA A 120 -0.70 -8.50 -5.16
C ALA A 120 0.66 -7.80 -5.05
N ARG A 121 0.98 -7.24 -3.88
CA ARG A 121 2.26 -6.57 -3.64
C ARG A 121 3.45 -7.52 -3.70
N GLN A 122 3.30 -8.73 -3.17
CA GLN A 122 4.39 -9.72 -3.18
C GLN A 122 4.64 -10.24 -4.59
N VAL A 123 3.58 -10.49 -5.37
CA VAL A 123 3.71 -11.01 -6.74
C VAL A 123 4.12 -9.97 -7.79
N LYS A 124 4.32 -8.70 -7.39
CA LYS A 124 4.91 -7.66 -8.27
C LYS A 124 6.44 -7.72 -8.34
N ASP A 125 7.09 -8.52 -7.50
CA ASP A 125 8.53 -8.75 -7.56
C ASP A 125 8.82 -9.87 -8.58
N LYS A 126 9.41 -9.50 -9.72
CA LYS A 126 9.72 -10.45 -10.80
C LYS A 126 10.66 -11.56 -10.34
N ASP A 127 11.67 -11.25 -9.54
CA ASP A 127 12.63 -12.25 -9.05
C ASP A 127 11.91 -13.25 -8.14
N LEU A 128 11.01 -12.77 -7.28
CA LEU A 128 10.18 -13.64 -6.47
C LEU A 128 9.31 -14.54 -7.36
N VAL A 129 8.59 -13.98 -8.33
CA VAL A 129 7.71 -14.76 -9.22
C VAL A 129 8.49 -15.81 -10.00
N ASP A 130 9.66 -15.46 -10.54
CA ASP A 130 10.52 -16.38 -11.27
C ASP A 130 10.99 -17.54 -10.35
N THR A 131 11.29 -17.27 -9.08
CA THR A 131 11.60 -18.34 -8.12
C THR A 131 10.39 -19.23 -7.81
N LEU A 132 9.17 -18.70 -7.77
CA LEU A 132 7.97 -19.51 -7.55
C LEU A 132 7.68 -20.41 -8.76
N VAL A 133 7.67 -19.83 -9.97
CA VAL A 133 7.38 -20.54 -11.21
C VAL A 133 8.42 -21.63 -11.46
N ASN A 134 9.71 -21.37 -11.22
CA ASN A 134 10.80 -22.32 -11.44
C ASN A 134 11.06 -23.27 -10.26
N ALA A 135 10.16 -23.37 -9.29
CA ALA A 135 10.31 -24.38 -8.23
C ALA A 135 10.32 -25.81 -8.83
N PRO A 136 11.21 -26.72 -8.39
CA PRO A 136 11.29 -28.06 -8.97
C PRO A 136 10.02 -28.89 -8.72
N ASP A 137 9.41 -28.73 -7.56
CA ASP A 137 8.24 -29.49 -7.09
C ASP A 137 7.29 -28.62 -6.25
N LEU A 138 6.11 -29.18 -5.90
CA LEU A 138 5.08 -28.46 -5.16
C LEU A 138 5.45 -28.19 -3.69
N ASP A 139 6.29 -29.03 -3.08
CA ASP A 139 6.75 -28.81 -1.71
C ASP A 139 7.72 -27.62 -1.66
N THR A 140 8.66 -27.55 -2.60
CA THR A 140 9.55 -26.42 -2.77
C THR A 140 8.78 -25.16 -3.16
N LEU A 141 7.74 -25.28 -3.99
CA LEU A 141 6.84 -24.16 -4.27
C LEU A 141 6.14 -23.70 -2.98
N TYR A 142 5.57 -24.60 -2.18
CA TYR A 142 4.95 -24.25 -0.90
C TYR A 142 5.96 -23.60 0.05
N ASP A 143 7.16 -24.15 0.18
CA ASP A 143 8.19 -23.61 1.08
C ASP A 143 8.70 -22.25 0.59
N ARG A 144 8.85 -22.04 -0.74
CA ARG A 144 9.16 -20.72 -1.32
C ARG A 144 7.99 -19.77 -1.22
N MET A 145 6.76 -20.25 -1.20
CA MET A 145 5.60 -19.42 -0.95
C MET A 145 5.48 -19.07 0.52
N ILE A 146 5.66 -19.98 1.45
CA ILE A 146 5.72 -19.61 2.87
C ILE A 146 6.96 -18.77 3.16
N GLY A 147 8.07 -18.97 2.46
CA GLY A 147 9.26 -18.12 2.55
C GLY A 147 9.20 -16.85 1.69
N GLY A 148 8.24 -16.71 0.79
CA GLY A 148 8.07 -15.55 -0.10
C GLY A 148 6.90 -14.68 0.35
N PHE A 149 5.76 -15.32 0.61
CA PHE A 149 4.60 -14.78 1.31
C PHE A 149 4.87 -14.58 2.81
N GLY A 150 5.76 -15.37 3.43
CA GLY A 150 6.16 -15.28 4.84
C GLY A 150 7.61 -14.87 5.09
N GLY A 151 8.13 -13.99 4.22
CA GLY A 151 9.39 -13.29 4.44
C GLY A 151 10.55 -13.97 3.74
N MET A 152 11.03 -13.34 2.66
CA MET A 152 12.27 -13.71 1.99
C MET A 152 13.32 -14.04 3.05
N ARG A 153 14.05 -15.15 2.87
CA ARG A 153 15.30 -15.36 3.60
C ARG A 153 16.15 -14.12 3.41
N VAL A 154 16.21 -13.32 4.47
CA VAL A 154 17.11 -12.19 4.63
C VAL A 154 18.48 -12.68 4.19
N VAL A 155 18.96 -12.20 3.04
CA VAL A 155 20.38 -12.28 2.73
C VAL A 155 21.05 -11.71 3.96
N GLU A 156 21.82 -12.54 4.68
CA GLU A 156 22.42 -12.18 5.96
C GLU A 156 23.14 -10.85 5.79
N ALA A 157 22.49 -9.77 6.23
CA ALA A 157 23.17 -8.50 6.38
C ALA A 157 24.20 -8.75 7.47
N GLN A 158 25.46 -8.93 7.07
CA GLN A 158 26.58 -8.98 8.00
C GLN A 158 26.55 -7.69 8.81
N GLN A 159 25.95 -7.76 10.01
CA GLN A 159 25.89 -6.62 10.90
C GLN A 159 27.28 -6.38 11.46
N ASN A 160 27.96 -5.43 10.83
CA ASN A 160 29.29 -5.00 11.21
C ASN A 160 29.24 -4.27 12.56
N ARG A 161 30.39 -4.26 13.27
CA ARG A 161 30.56 -3.63 14.59
C ARG A 161 29.99 -2.20 14.66
N VAL A 162 30.04 -1.47 13.55
CA VAL A 162 29.51 -0.10 13.41
C VAL A 162 27.99 -0.06 13.64
N ASN A 163 27.19 -0.96 13.06
CA ASN A 163 25.73 -0.92 13.19
C ASN A 163 25.28 -1.16 14.64
N ARG A 164 25.93 -2.10 15.34
CA ARG A 164 25.65 -2.35 16.75
C ARG A 164 26.03 -1.17 17.64
N LEU A 165 27.15 -0.50 17.33
CA LEU A 165 27.56 0.72 18.02
C LEU A 165 26.54 1.84 17.79
N MET A 166 26.17 2.10 16.53
CA MET A 166 25.20 3.14 16.16
C MET A 166 23.85 2.94 16.86
N PHE A 167 23.34 1.70 16.89
CA PHE A 167 22.09 1.43 17.60
C PHE A 167 22.22 1.65 19.11
N ARG A 168 23.32 1.21 19.74
CA ARG A 168 23.57 1.45 21.18
C ARG A 168 23.65 2.94 21.51
N GLU A 169 24.29 3.74 20.65
CA GLU A 169 24.31 5.19 20.85
C GLU A 169 22.92 5.81 20.60
N ALA A 170 22.12 5.26 19.67
CA ALA A 170 20.71 5.66 19.51
C ALA A 170 19.90 5.43 20.78
N GLU A 171 20.11 4.31 21.50
CA GLU A 171 19.46 4.08 22.79
C GLU A 171 19.86 5.11 23.84
N ARG A 172 21.15 5.46 23.92
CA ARG A 172 21.63 6.49 24.87
C ARG A 172 21.08 7.87 24.53
N VAL A 173 21.06 8.23 23.25
CA VAL A 173 20.49 9.50 22.80
C VAL A 173 18.99 9.52 23.09
N ALA A 174 18.27 8.42 22.81
CA ALA A 174 16.85 8.31 23.11
C ALA A 174 16.56 8.51 24.60
N GLN A 175 17.35 7.90 25.49
CA GLN A 175 17.21 8.09 26.94
C GLN A 175 17.57 9.51 27.37
N GLY A 176 18.68 10.07 26.87
CA GLY A 176 19.14 11.41 27.24
C GLY A 176 18.26 12.54 26.70
N ALA A 177 17.56 12.30 25.58
CA ALA A 177 16.64 13.25 24.97
C ALA A 177 15.18 13.05 25.41
N ASP A 178 14.90 12.09 26.29
CA ASP A 178 13.56 11.71 26.76
C ASP A 178 12.61 11.29 25.62
N CYS A 179 13.09 10.41 24.73
CA CYS A 179 12.31 9.87 23.64
C CYS A 179 11.40 8.72 24.11
N ASN A 180 10.15 8.73 23.67
CA ASN A 180 9.16 7.68 23.92
C ASN A 180 9.43 6.41 23.11
N ALA A 181 10.06 6.54 21.93
CA ALA A 181 10.35 5.41 21.05
C ALA A 181 11.63 5.59 20.23
N ILE A 182 12.20 4.46 19.80
CA ILE A 182 13.27 4.39 18.81
C ILE A 182 12.65 3.92 17.49
N VAL A 183 12.87 4.65 16.40
CA VAL A 183 12.43 4.29 15.06
C VAL A 183 13.62 3.80 14.25
N VAL A 184 13.55 2.59 13.72
CA VAL A 184 14.64 1.96 12.96
C VAL A 184 14.24 1.87 11.49
N PHE A 185 15.02 2.47 10.60
CA PHE A 185 14.80 2.33 9.15
C PHE A 185 15.45 1.04 8.64
N GLY A 186 14.64 0.02 8.38
CA GLY A 186 15.08 -1.28 7.88
C GLY A 186 15.63 -1.25 6.46
N ASP A 187 15.21 -0.29 5.65
CA ASP A 187 15.64 -0.16 4.24
C ASP A 187 17.11 0.20 4.07
N THR A 188 17.77 0.59 5.16
CA THR A 188 19.23 0.69 5.18
C THR A 188 19.87 -0.64 4.74
N PHE A 189 19.20 -1.77 4.96
CA PHE A 189 19.69 -3.10 4.61
C PHE A 189 18.98 -3.67 3.39
N VAL A 190 19.75 -4.20 2.44
CA VAL A 190 19.24 -4.80 1.20
C VAL A 190 18.28 -5.98 1.49
N GLY A 191 18.52 -6.73 2.58
CA GLY A 191 17.66 -7.84 3.03
C GLY A 191 16.72 -7.50 4.19
N GLY A 192 16.63 -6.23 4.60
CA GLY A 192 15.96 -5.83 5.84
C GLY A 192 16.74 -6.16 7.10
N ILE A 193 16.13 -5.94 8.28
CA ILE A 193 16.76 -6.18 9.59
C ILE A 193 16.16 -7.43 10.21
N GLN A 194 16.99 -8.40 10.56
CA GLN A 194 16.53 -9.59 11.29
C GLN A 194 15.93 -9.19 12.65
N PRO A 195 14.78 -9.76 13.03
CA PRO A 195 14.27 -9.73 14.40
C PRO A 195 15.37 -10.18 15.38
N GLY A 196 15.63 -9.35 16.40
CA GLY A 196 16.41 -9.77 17.58
C GLY A 196 17.85 -9.39 17.68
N VAL A 197 18.37 -8.75 16.64
CA VAL A 197 19.72 -8.21 16.66
C VAL A 197 19.79 -6.87 17.39
N LEU A 198 18.68 -6.11 17.40
CA LEU A 198 18.58 -4.76 17.97
C LEU A 198 17.56 -4.77 19.11
N ARG A 199 18.02 -5.05 20.33
CA ARG A 199 17.15 -5.09 21.52
C ARG A 199 17.23 -3.78 22.28
N SER A 200 16.08 -3.19 22.56
CA SER A 200 15.98 -2.03 23.45
C SER A 200 14.92 -2.23 24.53
N LYS A 201 15.11 -1.55 25.66
CA LYS A 201 14.06 -1.40 26.69
C LYS A 201 13.01 -0.37 26.31
N LEU A 202 13.33 0.52 25.37
CA LEU A 202 12.39 1.50 24.83
C LEU A 202 11.53 0.87 23.74
N LYS A 203 10.33 1.42 23.56
CA LYS A 203 9.44 1.07 22.44
C LYS A 203 10.22 1.21 21.14
N THR A 204 10.35 0.13 20.37
CA THR A 204 11.12 0.15 19.11
C THR A 204 10.18 -0.10 17.93
N ILE A 205 10.18 0.81 16.96
CA ILE A 205 9.31 0.81 15.78
C ILE A 205 10.17 0.56 14.55
N LEU A 206 9.88 -0.48 13.79
CA LEU A 206 10.60 -0.79 12.55
C LEU A 206 9.89 -0.14 11.34
N VAL A 207 10.62 0.58 10.49
CA VAL A 207 10.10 1.21 9.25
C VAL A 207 10.72 0.55 8.03
N THR A 208 9.91 0.02 7.11
CA THR A 208 10.38 -0.71 5.91
C THR A 208 9.58 -0.38 4.64
N ARG A 209 10.24 -0.40 3.47
CA ARG A 209 9.65 -0.37 2.12
C ARG A 209 8.96 -1.69 1.78
N ALA A 210 9.64 -2.81 2.07
CA ALA A 210 9.14 -4.15 1.82
C ALA A 210 8.27 -4.62 2.99
N ALA A 211 7.27 -5.44 2.71
CA ALA A 211 6.48 -6.06 3.76
C ALA A 211 7.35 -7.08 4.51
N MET A 212 7.99 -6.65 5.60
CA MET A 212 8.52 -7.59 6.58
C MET A 212 7.32 -8.13 7.36
N GLU A 213 7.07 -9.43 7.29
CA GLU A 213 6.19 -10.07 8.26
C GLU A 213 6.85 -9.96 9.63
N THR A 214 6.12 -9.40 10.59
CA THR A 214 6.42 -9.58 12.01
C THR A 214 6.38 -11.08 12.29
N SER A 215 7.53 -11.72 12.47
CA SER A 215 7.58 -13.04 13.08
C SER A 215 6.92 -12.93 14.45
N ASP A 216 6.13 -13.95 14.83
CA ASP A 216 5.47 -14.05 16.14
C ASP A 216 6.47 -14.23 17.32
N ASP A 217 7.74 -13.86 17.14
CA ASP A 217 8.65 -13.63 18.26
C ASP A 217 8.26 -12.29 18.90
N GLN A 218 7.30 -12.37 19.82
CA GLN A 218 6.68 -11.30 20.61
C GLN A 218 7.65 -10.48 21.49
N ASN A 219 8.96 -10.41 21.20
CA ASN A 219 9.95 -9.94 22.17
C ASN A 219 10.86 -8.78 21.72
N GLU A 220 10.74 -8.22 20.51
CA GLU A 220 11.88 -7.44 19.97
C GLU A 220 11.53 -6.09 19.32
N TYR A 221 10.52 -6.01 18.46
CA TYR A 221 9.97 -4.73 18.01
C TYR A 221 8.53 -4.57 18.51
N SER A 222 8.20 -3.39 19.01
CA SER A 222 6.86 -3.13 19.54
C SER A 222 5.83 -2.97 18.43
N GLU A 223 6.23 -2.38 17.30
CA GLU A 223 5.39 -2.13 16.13
C GLU A 223 6.22 -2.12 14.84
N THR A 224 5.60 -2.46 13.71
CA THR A 224 6.22 -2.38 12.37
C THR A 224 5.37 -1.55 11.43
N ILE A 225 5.96 -0.52 10.85
CA ILE A 225 5.34 0.39 9.91
C ILE A 225 5.90 0.15 8.53
N GLN A 226 5.02 -0.23 7.60
CA GLN A 226 5.37 -0.37 6.20
C GLN A 226 5.09 0.95 5.49
N VAL A 227 6.16 1.62 5.07
CA VAL A 227 6.09 2.87 4.34
C VAL A 227 6.84 2.60 3.06
N ARG A 228 6.15 2.64 1.91
CA ARG A 228 6.88 2.74 0.65
C ARG A 228 7.72 4.01 0.77
N SER A 229 9.03 3.90 0.92
CA SER A 229 9.85 5.11 1.03
C SER A 229 9.73 5.89 -0.27
N PHE A 230 9.16 7.08 -0.14
CA PHE A 230 8.75 7.92 -1.25
C PHE A 230 9.86 8.88 -1.71
N SER A 231 11.09 8.64 -1.25
CA SER A 231 12.31 9.37 -1.57
C SER A 231 13.53 8.52 -1.25
N ASN A 232 14.65 8.77 -1.95
CA ASN A 232 15.97 8.25 -1.58
C ASN A 232 16.66 9.12 -0.53
N GLN A 233 16.00 10.19 -0.07
CA GLN A 233 16.50 11.09 0.95
C GLN A 233 15.94 10.76 2.33
N ARG A 234 16.84 10.81 3.33
CA ARG A 234 16.62 10.33 4.70
C ARG A 234 15.46 11.03 5.43
N LEU A 235 15.33 12.35 5.28
CA LEU A 235 14.33 13.16 6.00
C LEU A 235 12.89 13.00 5.45
N ALA A 236 12.74 12.82 4.14
CA ALA A 236 11.42 12.61 3.53
C ALA A 236 10.82 11.25 3.92
N GLN A 237 11.66 10.21 4.01
CA GLN A 237 11.25 8.90 4.50
C GLN A 237 10.76 8.98 5.95
N LEU A 238 11.46 9.74 6.78
CA LEU A 238 11.12 9.97 8.18
C LEU A 238 9.75 10.64 8.33
N ARG A 239 9.47 11.73 7.60
CA ARG A 239 8.16 12.41 7.64
C ARG A 239 7.01 11.49 7.25
N SER A 240 7.19 10.72 6.18
CA SER A 240 6.18 9.76 5.71
C SER A 240 5.93 8.68 6.76
N ALA A 241 6.99 8.15 7.38
CA ALA A 241 6.86 7.14 8.42
C ALA A 241 6.17 7.66 9.67
N MET A 242 6.47 8.88 10.08
CA MET A 242 5.81 9.53 11.22
C MET A 242 4.34 9.81 10.93
N LEU A 243 4.00 10.24 9.72
CA LEU A 243 2.61 10.42 9.31
C LEU A 243 1.83 9.10 9.44
N VAL A 244 2.39 7.99 8.94
CA VAL A 244 1.76 6.67 9.06
C VAL A 244 1.70 6.19 10.52
N ALA A 245 2.73 6.49 11.31
CA ALA A 245 2.74 6.17 12.74
C ALA A 245 1.62 6.90 13.50
N LEU A 246 1.42 8.18 13.20
CA LEU A 246 0.35 9.02 13.76
C LEU A 246 -1.04 8.53 13.33
N THR A 247 -1.22 8.24 12.04
CA THR A 247 -2.51 7.78 11.50
C THR A 247 -2.96 6.45 12.09
N ARG A 248 -2.00 5.57 12.44
CA ARG A 248 -2.25 4.29 13.12
C ARG A 248 -2.32 4.39 14.64
N GLY A 249 -2.05 5.56 15.23
CA GLY A 249 -1.99 5.75 16.68
C GLY A 249 -0.80 5.05 17.34
N ILE A 250 0.25 4.70 16.58
CA ILE A 250 1.48 4.08 17.10
C ILE A 250 2.30 5.12 17.88
N VAL A 251 2.28 6.37 17.45
CA VAL A 251 2.86 7.52 18.16
C VAL A 251 1.81 8.62 18.27
N THR A 252 2.00 9.52 19.22
CA THR A 252 1.15 10.70 19.43
C THR A 252 1.90 11.98 19.09
N PHE A 253 1.18 13.10 18.94
CA PHE A 253 1.82 14.39 18.67
C PHE A 253 2.75 14.87 19.79
N SER A 254 2.49 14.48 21.03
CA SER A 254 3.35 14.80 22.18
C SER A 254 4.58 13.91 22.29
N ASP A 255 4.71 12.88 21.45
CA ASP A 255 5.85 11.98 21.53
C ASP A 255 7.11 12.66 20.98
N ARG A 256 8.26 12.25 21.53
CA ARG A 256 9.57 12.47 20.94
C ARG A 256 10.16 11.13 20.55
N ILE A 257 10.75 11.04 19.36
CA ILE A 257 11.30 9.80 18.83
C ILE A 257 12.76 9.92 18.44
N CYS A 258 13.54 8.86 18.63
CA CYS A 258 14.91 8.76 18.14
C CYS A 258 14.95 7.85 16.91
N CYS A 259 15.22 8.42 15.76
CA CYS A 259 15.34 7.74 14.49
C CYS A 259 16.78 7.28 14.25
N VAL A 260 16.98 6.02 13.84
CA VAL A 260 18.27 5.47 13.41
C VAL A 260 18.14 4.81 12.05
N GLY A 261 19.06 5.13 11.14
CA GLY A 261 19.01 4.66 9.76
C GLY A 261 20.27 5.01 8.97
N GLY A 262 20.17 4.83 7.66
CA GLY A 262 21.22 5.12 6.70
C GLY A 262 20.68 5.13 5.27
N ILE A 263 21.56 5.35 4.30
CA ILE A 263 21.19 5.29 2.87
C ILE A 263 20.55 3.93 2.57
N THR A 264 19.49 3.93 1.76
CA THR A 264 18.82 2.69 1.35
C THR A 264 19.81 1.73 0.70
N GLY A 265 19.86 0.49 1.18
CA GLY A 265 20.73 -0.56 0.67
C GLY A 265 22.23 -0.41 1.01
N SER A 266 22.63 0.55 1.83
CA SER A 266 24.04 0.72 2.23
C SER A 266 24.55 -0.38 3.17
N ASN A 267 23.65 -1.14 3.79
CA ASN A 267 23.89 -2.08 4.88
C ASN A 267 24.59 -1.45 6.10
N GLN A 268 24.57 -0.13 6.24
CA GLN A 268 25.26 0.59 7.31
C GLN A 268 24.42 1.75 7.85
N PHE A 269 24.21 1.76 9.17
CA PHE A 269 23.68 2.94 9.85
C PHE A 269 24.72 4.05 9.85
N ASP A 270 24.29 5.23 9.43
CA ASP A 270 25.13 6.44 9.37
C ASP A 270 24.43 7.67 9.94
N THR A 271 23.15 7.55 10.29
CA THR A 271 22.28 8.67 10.65
C THR A 271 21.51 8.36 11.93
N LEU A 272 21.53 9.32 12.85
CA LEU A 272 20.75 9.34 14.08
C LEU A 272 20.09 10.71 14.19
N VAL A 273 18.77 10.76 14.36
CA VAL A 273 17.99 11.99 14.42
C VAL A 273 16.99 11.92 15.57
N VAL A 274 16.95 12.95 16.42
CA VAL A 274 15.88 13.10 17.41
C VAL A 274 14.81 14.01 16.82
N VAL A 275 13.56 13.58 16.88
CA VAL A 275 12.42 14.32 16.32
C VAL A 275 11.37 14.53 17.40
N ASP A 276 10.99 15.78 17.54
CA ASP A 276 9.84 16.22 18.33
C ASP A 276 8.64 16.29 17.39
N ILE A 277 7.65 15.40 17.58
CA ILE A 277 6.55 15.22 16.62
C ILE A 277 5.69 16.47 16.54
N GLU A 278 5.42 17.11 17.68
CA GLU A 278 4.64 18.34 17.73
C GLU A 278 5.29 19.45 16.90
N ARG A 279 6.61 19.62 17.02
CA ARG A 279 7.35 20.64 16.24
C ARG A 279 7.39 20.33 14.75
N GLU A 280 7.58 19.07 14.38
CA GLU A 280 7.68 18.67 12.97
C GLU A 280 6.33 18.81 12.24
N PHE A 281 5.22 18.55 12.93
CA PHE A 281 3.87 18.62 12.39
C PHE A 281 3.07 19.83 12.89
N GLN A 282 3.74 20.82 13.48
CA GLN A 282 3.11 21.99 14.12
C GLN A 282 2.15 22.72 13.17
N THR A 283 2.51 22.78 11.89
CA THR A 283 1.68 23.41 10.87
C THR A 283 0.31 22.73 10.75
N LEU A 284 0.25 21.40 10.82
CA LEU A 284 -1.00 20.63 10.71
C LEU A 284 -1.88 20.72 11.97
N LEU A 285 -1.33 21.15 13.11
CA LEU A 285 -2.01 21.22 14.40
C LEU A 285 -2.75 22.55 14.65
N THR A 286 -2.98 23.35 13.61
CA THR A 286 -3.74 24.61 13.73
C THR A 286 -5.19 24.32 14.15
N GLY A 287 -5.48 24.54 15.44
CA GLY A 287 -6.80 24.42 16.06
C GLY A 287 -7.00 23.12 16.85
N SER A 288 -6.77 23.20 18.17
CA SER A 288 -7.27 22.44 19.35
C SER A 288 -7.64 20.94 19.27
N THR A 289 -7.48 20.27 18.14
CA THR A 289 -7.86 18.88 17.91
C THR A 289 -6.65 18.16 17.31
N ALA A 290 -6.14 17.19 18.06
CA ALA A 290 -4.99 16.35 17.71
C ALA A 290 -5.32 15.34 16.58
N ASP A 291 -6.37 15.58 15.79
CA ASP A 291 -6.90 14.64 14.80
C ASP A 291 -6.40 15.03 13.41
N LEU A 292 -5.27 14.43 13.04
CA LEU A 292 -4.66 14.50 11.72
C LEU A 292 -5.62 14.02 10.62
N LEU A 293 -6.34 12.93 10.91
CA LEU A 293 -7.28 12.28 10.01
C LEU A 293 -8.71 12.76 10.28
N PRO A 294 -9.50 13.06 9.23
CA PRO A 294 -10.95 13.12 9.36
C PRO A 294 -11.52 11.83 9.95
N PRO A 295 -12.58 11.89 10.77
CA PRO A 295 -13.12 10.72 11.47
C PRO A 295 -13.71 9.65 10.54
N ASP A 296 -14.08 10.03 9.31
CA ASP A 296 -14.59 9.11 8.30
C ASP A 296 -13.48 8.46 7.45
N VAL A 297 -12.24 8.94 7.54
CA VAL A 297 -11.11 8.47 6.73
C VAL A 297 -10.34 7.38 7.45
N LYS A 298 -10.31 6.19 6.85
CA LYS A 298 -9.52 5.06 7.34
C LYS A 298 -8.02 5.30 7.07
N PRO A 299 -7.13 4.95 8.02
CA PRO A 299 -5.68 5.11 7.83
C PRO A 299 -5.15 4.42 6.58
N GLU A 300 -5.63 3.20 6.26
CA GLU A 300 -5.13 2.44 5.12
C GLU A 300 -5.51 3.08 3.78
N VAL A 301 -6.60 3.84 3.74
CA VAL A 301 -7.03 4.60 2.56
C VAL A 301 -6.07 5.76 2.32
N LEU A 302 -5.73 6.53 3.35
CA LEU A 302 -4.75 7.61 3.24
C LEU A 302 -3.39 7.07 2.79
N GLU A 303 -2.91 6.02 3.45
CA GLU A 303 -1.65 5.35 3.10
C GLU A 303 -1.62 4.94 1.62
N ARG A 304 -2.72 4.37 1.14
CA ARG A 304 -2.84 3.92 -0.24
C ARG A 304 -2.87 5.09 -1.24
N VAL A 305 -3.59 6.17 -0.93
CA VAL A 305 -3.64 7.36 -1.80
C VAL A 305 -2.27 8.03 -1.87
N ILE A 306 -1.54 8.14 -0.75
CA ILE A 306 -0.17 8.67 -0.74
C ILE A 306 0.76 7.78 -1.58
N ALA A 307 0.61 6.45 -1.47
CA ALA A 307 1.39 5.52 -2.27
C ALA A 307 1.16 5.72 -3.78
N VAL A 308 -0.11 5.78 -4.22
CA VAL A 308 -0.45 6.02 -5.63
C VAL A 308 0.02 7.40 -6.09
N ALA A 309 -0.18 8.45 -5.29
CA ALA A 309 0.27 9.80 -5.59
C ALA A 309 1.80 9.87 -5.79
N THR A 310 2.55 9.10 -5.00
CA THR A 310 4.01 9.06 -5.16
C THR A 310 4.44 8.25 -6.37
N GLU A 311 3.82 7.10 -6.64
CA GLU A 311 4.07 6.36 -7.88
C GLU A 311 3.88 7.28 -9.10
N LEU A 312 2.80 8.05 -9.11
CA LEU A 312 2.54 9.06 -10.14
C LEU A 312 3.61 10.16 -10.19
N GLY A 313 4.10 10.64 -9.05
CA GLY A 313 5.16 11.65 -9.00
C GLY A 313 6.53 11.13 -9.47
N VAL A 314 6.80 9.84 -9.30
CA VAL A 314 8.10 9.20 -9.61
C VAL A 314 8.13 8.59 -11.00
N GLU A 315 7.16 7.76 -11.34
CA GLU A 315 7.06 7.03 -12.62
C GLU A 315 6.35 7.87 -13.67
N GLY A 316 5.41 8.71 -13.23
CA GLY A 316 4.50 9.38 -14.15
C GLY A 316 3.62 8.37 -14.89
N ARG A 317 3.22 8.74 -16.11
CA ARG A 317 2.59 7.84 -17.07
C ARG A 317 3.44 7.82 -18.34
N GLU A 318 3.78 6.63 -18.82
CA GLU A 318 4.59 6.48 -20.04
C GLU A 318 5.90 7.29 -19.97
N GLY A 319 6.47 7.41 -18.76
CA GLY A 319 7.68 8.19 -18.48
C GLY A 319 7.49 9.71 -18.44
N ARG A 320 6.26 10.22 -18.54
CA ARG A 320 5.94 11.65 -18.45
C ARG A 320 5.35 12.00 -17.09
N PRO A 321 5.79 13.10 -16.45
CA PRO A 321 5.18 13.57 -15.21
C PRO A 321 3.68 13.83 -15.36
N VAL A 322 2.89 13.31 -14.42
CA VAL A 322 1.43 13.55 -14.37
C VAL A 322 1.10 14.28 -13.08
N GLY A 323 0.41 15.41 -13.23
CA GLY A 323 -0.12 16.15 -12.09
C GLY A 323 -1.52 15.69 -11.75
N CYS A 324 -1.79 15.41 -10.49
CA CYS A 324 -3.04 14.82 -10.04
C CYS A 324 -3.52 15.48 -8.74
N LEU A 325 -4.82 15.48 -8.49
CA LEU A 325 -5.43 15.92 -7.23
C LEU A 325 -6.33 14.81 -6.70
N PHE A 326 -6.10 14.38 -5.48
CA PHE A 326 -6.97 13.47 -4.72
C PHE A 326 -7.63 14.24 -3.58
N VAL A 327 -8.94 14.05 -3.39
CA VAL A 327 -9.69 14.56 -2.24
C VAL A 327 -10.30 13.38 -1.52
N VAL A 328 -10.00 13.22 -0.23
CA VAL A 328 -10.33 12.04 0.57
C VAL A 328 -11.14 12.44 1.80
N GLY A 329 -12.34 11.87 1.93
CA GLY A 329 -13.25 12.10 3.06
C GLY A 329 -14.28 13.21 2.82
N ASP A 330 -15.22 13.34 3.76
CA ASP A 330 -16.35 14.29 3.74
C ASP A 330 -17.09 14.34 2.40
N ASN A 331 -17.40 13.17 1.83
CA ASN A 331 -18.00 13.05 0.50
C ASN A 331 -19.30 13.85 0.35
N ALA A 332 -20.10 13.94 1.42
CA ALA A 332 -21.33 14.71 1.43
C ALA A 332 -21.05 16.19 1.16
N ARG A 333 -20.08 16.81 1.85
CA ARG A 333 -19.72 18.21 1.62
C ARG A 333 -18.96 18.40 0.30
N VAL A 334 -17.99 17.54 0.01
CA VAL A 334 -17.15 17.63 -1.19
C VAL A 334 -17.97 17.54 -2.47
N SER A 335 -19.02 16.70 -2.50
CA SER A 335 -19.93 16.60 -3.65
C SER A 335 -20.68 17.91 -3.95
N THR A 336 -21.01 18.71 -2.93
CA THR A 336 -21.65 20.03 -3.12
C THR A 336 -20.68 21.10 -3.62
N LEU A 337 -19.38 20.86 -3.48
CA LEU A 337 -18.29 21.75 -3.85
C LEU A 337 -17.52 21.24 -5.07
N SER A 338 -18.08 20.28 -5.80
CA SER A 338 -17.45 19.72 -7.00
C SER A 338 -18.44 19.52 -8.13
N LYS A 339 -17.96 19.61 -9.37
CA LYS A 339 -18.74 19.34 -10.58
C LYS A 339 -17.93 18.49 -11.56
N PRO A 340 -18.54 17.55 -12.28
CA PRO A 340 -17.82 16.78 -13.30
C PRO A 340 -17.32 17.71 -14.43
N LEU A 341 -16.03 17.63 -14.77
CA LEU A 341 -15.48 18.22 -16.00
C LEU A 341 -15.68 17.29 -17.20
N VAL A 342 -15.62 15.99 -16.92
CA VAL A 342 -15.80 14.92 -17.89
C VAL A 342 -16.81 13.90 -17.36
N LEU A 343 -17.23 12.97 -18.23
CA LEU A 343 -18.02 11.83 -17.78
C LEU A 343 -17.23 11.02 -16.75
N ASN A 344 -17.90 10.67 -15.66
CA ASN A 344 -17.27 9.94 -14.57
C ASN A 344 -16.99 8.48 -14.98
N PRO A 345 -15.71 8.07 -15.09
CA PRO A 345 -15.39 6.71 -15.52
C PRO A 345 -15.66 5.65 -14.46
N PHE A 346 -15.92 6.04 -13.20
CA PHE A 346 -16.23 5.13 -12.11
C PHE A 346 -17.73 4.87 -11.91
N PHE A 347 -18.58 5.58 -12.67
CA PHE A 347 -20.03 5.41 -12.58
C PHE A 347 -20.47 4.05 -13.11
N GLY A 348 -21.37 3.36 -12.40
CA GLY A 348 -21.92 2.05 -12.78
C GLY A 348 -21.13 0.84 -12.30
N TYR A 349 -19.90 1.02 -11.81
CA TYR A 349 -19.10 -0.07 -11.21
C TYR A 349 -19.44 -0.27 -9.73
N LYS A 350 -19.32 -1.52 -9.26
CA LYS A 350 -19.52 -1.86 -7.85
C LYS A 350 -18.48 -1.14 -6.99
N GLU A 351 -18.87 -0.76 -5.77
CA GLU A 351 -17.99 -0.06 -4.83
C GLU A 351 -16.67 -0.80 -4.56
N GLU A 352 -16.71 -2.14 -4.50
CA GLU A 352 -15.52 -2.98 -4.33
C GLU A 352 -14.55 -2.92 -5.49
N ASP A 353 -15.07 -2.82 -6.72
CA ASP A 353 -14.25 -2.77 -7.93
C ASP A 353 -13.59 -1.41 -8.08
N ARG A 354 -14.26 -0.33 -7.65
CA ARG A 354 -13.75 1.05 -7.65
C ARG A 354 -13.15 1.50 -6.31
N ASN A 355 -12.74 0.58 -5.45
CA ASN A 355 -12.07 0.93 -4.18
C ASN A 355 -10.55 1.09 -4.41
N ILE A 356 -9.94 2.16 -3.89
CA ILE A 356 -8.50 2.42 -4.03
C ILE A 356 -7.61 1.35 -3.37
N LEU A 357 -8.15 0.63 -2.38
CA LEU A 357 -7.47 -0.51 -1.74
C LEU A 357 -7.46 -1.74 -2.64
N ASN A 358 -8.27 -1.78 -3.70
CA ASN A 358 -8.22 -2.83 -4.69
C ASN A 358 -6.88 -2.77 -5.44
N PRO A 359 -6.06 -3.83 -5.44
CA PRO A 359 -4.76 -3.82 -6.15
C PRO A 359 -4.89 -3.64 -7.66
N PHE A 360 -6.01 -4.01 -8.27
CA PHE A 360 -6.25 -3.85 -9.71
C PHE A 360 -6.56 -2.41 -10.11
N MET A 361 -6.70 -1.51 -9.13
CA MET A 361 -7.00 -0.10 -9.36
C MET A 361 -5.78 0.74 -9.77
N ASP A 362 -4.56 0.18 -9.66
CA ASP A 362 -3.31 0.92 -9.92
C ASP A 362 -3.28 1.52 -11.33
N GLU A 363 -3.44 0.69 -12.35
CA GLU A 363 -3.41 1.14 -13.74
C GLU A 363 -4.61 2.01 -14.08
N THR A 364 -5.80 1.71 -13.55
CA THR A 364 -6.99 2.55 -13.76
C THR A 364 -6.80 3.97 -13.22
N VAL A 365 -6.23 4.11 -12.03
CA VAL A 365 -5.96 5.44 -11.45
C VAL A 365 -4.83 6.12 -12.19
N LYS A 366 -3.78 5.39 -12.60
CA LYS A 366 -2.71 5.95 -13.44
C LYS A 366 -3.25 6.46 -14.78
N GLU A 367 -4.09 5.69 -15.44
CA GLU A 367 -4.72 6.05 -16.71
C GLU A 367 -5.57 7.33 -16.55
N PHE A 368 -6.48 7.35 -15.57
CA PHE A 368 -7.38 8.49 -15.37
C PHE A 368 -6.71 9.69 -14.69
N SER A 369 -5.52 9.55 -14.12
CA SER A 369 -4.76 10.69 -13.58
C SER A 369 -4.31 11.69 -14.65
N SER A 370 -4.33 11.28 -15.91
CA SER A 370 -4.04 12.16 -17.06
C SER A 370 -5.21 13.11 -17.37
N ILE A 371 -6.40 12.84 -16.84
CA ILE A 371 -7.59 13.67 -17.04
C ILE A 371 -7.54 14.87 -16.10
N ASP A 372 -8.03 16.02 -16.57
CA ASP A 372 -8.09 17.20 -15.72
C ASP A 372 -9.19 17.11 -14.65
N GLY A 373 -8.92 17.71 -13.49
CA GLY A 373 -9.77 17.64 -12.29
C GLY A 373 -9.20 16.76 -11.18
N ALA A 374 -10.05 16.49 -10.18
CA ALA A 374 -9.75 15.75 -8.99
C ALA A 374 -10.38 14.35 -8.99
N PHE A 375 -9.72 13.41 -8.32
CA PHE A 375 -10.33 12.20 -7.81
C PHE A 375 -11.04 12.52 -6.49
N ILE A 376 -12.31 12.15 -6.39
CA ILE A 376 -13.08 12.23 -5.14
C ILE A 376 -13.17 10.83 -4.56
N ILE A 377 -12.65 10.64 -3.36
CA ILE A 377 -12.51 9.35 -2.69
C ILE A 377 -13.20 9.43 -1.33
N ARG A 378 -14.09 8.50 -1.04
CA ARG A 378 -14.68 8.36 0.30
C ARG A 378 -13.65 7.91 1.31
N GLY A 379 -13.88 8.21 2.58
CA GLY A 379 -12.97 7.80 3.66
C GLY A 379 -12.83 6.28 3.85
N ASP A 380 -13.72 5.47 3.28
CA ASP A 380 -13.60 3.99 3.22
C ASP A 380 -12.92 3.46 1.95
N GLY A 381 -12.44 4.34 1.07
CA GLY A 381 -11.61 4.03 -0.09
C GLY A 381 -12.36 3.94 -1.42
N VAL A 382 -13.69 4.06 -1.45
CA VAL A 382 -14.46 4.04 -2.70
C VAL A 382 -14.16 5.31 -3.51
N VAL A 383 -13.70 5.14 -4.75
CA VAL A 383 -13.50 6.23 -5.70
C VAL A 383 -14.87 6.60 -6.28
N GLU A 384 -15.37 7.78 -5.91
CA GLU A 384 -16.67 8.27 -6.36
C GLU A 384 -16.58 8.87 -7.75
N SER A 385 -15.52 9.61 -8.05
CA SER A 385 -15.31 10.18 -9.37
C SER A 385 -13.83 10.45 -9.68
N ALA A 386 -13.54 10.54 -10.98
CA ALA A 386 -12.33 11.18 -11.50
C ALA A 386 -12.72 12.30 -12.47
N GLY A 387 -11.86 13.31 -12.58
CA GLY A 387 -12.08 14.47 -13.42
C GLY A 387 -13.14 15.44 -12.88
N SER A 388 -13.15 15.65 -11.56
CA SER A 388 -14.06 16.59 -10.90
C SER A 388 -13.41 17.96 -10.72
N LEU A 389 -14.06 19.03 -11.20
CA LEU A 389 -13.68 20.40 -10.89
C LEU A 389 -14.06 20.71 -9.45
N ILE A 390 -13.09 21.17 -8.67
CA ILE A 390 -13.32 21.69 -7.33
C ILE A 390 -13.76 23.16 -7.42
N GLN A 391 -14.93 23.47 -6.87
CA GLN A 391 -15.54 24.79 -6.80
C GLN A 391 -15.54 25.33 -5.36
N ALA A 392 -14.47 25.09 -4.62
CA ALA A 392 -14.25 25.70 -3.32
C ALA A 392 -13.57 27.06 -3.53
N THR A 393 -14.18 28.12 -3.01
CA THR A 393 -13.56 29.45 -2.92
C THR A 393 -12.94 29.62 -1.54
N ASP A 394 -11.64 29.83 -1.48
CA ASP A 394 -10.98 30.36 -0.29
C ASP A 394 -10.21 31.62 -0.70
N SER A 395 -10.53 32.74 -0.04
CA SER A 395 -9.92 34.05 -0.26
C SER A 395 -8.87 34.39 0.81
N THR A 396 -8.58 33.48 1.75
CA THR A 396 -7.82 33.80 2.97
C THR A 396 -6.43 33.18 3.05
N HIS A 397 -6.10 32.17 2.25
CA HIS A 397 -4.79 31.51 2.28
C HIS A 397 -3.89 31.93 1.11
N GLU A 398 -2.81 32.66 1.41
CA GLU A 398 -1.73 32.92 0.45
C GLU A 398 -0.86 31.65 0.28
N LEU A 399 -1.03 30.98 -0.86
CA LEU A 399 -0.12 29.90 -1.25
C LEU A 399 1.22 30.49 -1.73
N PRO A 400 2.37 29.87 -1.38
CA PRO A 400 3.66 30.29 -1.90
C PRO A 400 3.70 30.35 -3.43
N SER A 401 4.47 31.30 -3.96
CA SER A 401 4.66 31.45 -5.42
C SER A 401 5.20 30.16 -6.05
N GLY A 402 4.67 29.80 -7.23
CA GLY A 402 5.07 28.60 -7.97
C GLY A 402 4.16 27.38 -7.77
N LEU A 403 3.05 27.53 -7.05
CA LEU A 403 2.00 26.53 -6.90
C LEU A 403 0.86 26.79 -7.91
N GLY A 404 0.48 25.75 -8.67
CA GLY A 404 -0.55 25.84 -9.72
C GLY A 404 -2.00 25.70 -9.21
N SER A 405 -2.96 25.73 -10.15
CA SER A 405 -4.40 25.67 -9.87
C SER A 405 -4.84 24.47 -9.00
N ARG A 406 -4.24 23.30 -9.18
CA ARG A 406 -4.53 22.11 -8.33
C ARG A 406 -4.16 22.30 -6.87
N HIS A 407 -3.09 23.05 -6.57
CA HIS A 407 -2.72 23.35 -5.19
C HIS A 407 -3.70 24.33 -4.55
N ALA A 408 -4.13 25.36 -5.29
CA ALA A 408 -5.16 26.29 -4.84
C ALA A 408 -6.48 25.56 -4.55
N ALA A 409 -6.91 24.69 -5.47
CA ALA A 409 -8.10 23.86 -5.28
C ALA A 409 -7.98 22.94 -4.05
N ALA A 410 -6.83 22.29 -3.86
CA ALA A 410 -6.57 21.41 -2.72
C ALA A 410 -6.60 22.15 -1.38
N ALA A 411 -5.96 23.32 -1.30
CA ALA A 411 -6.01 24.16 -0.11
C ALA A 411 -7.45 24.57 0.20
N ALA A 412 -8.17 25.14 -0.78
CA ALA A 412 -9.53 25.63 -0.59
C ALA A 412 -10.52 24.54 -0.17
N ILE A 413 -10.50 23.36 -0.83
CA ILE A 413 -11.43 22.28 -0.47
C ILE A 413 -11.13 21.70 0.91
N SER A 414 -9.84 21.61 1.29
CA SER A 414 -9.44 21.14 2.61
C SER A 414 -9.82 22.09 3.75
N VAL A 415 -10.13 23.36 3.45
CA VAL A 415 -10.75 24.31 4.40
C VAL A 415 -12.27 24.20 4.37
N ALA A 416 -12.87 24.11 3.18
CA ALA A 416 -14.33 24.14 3.01
C ALA A 416 -15.05 22.84 3.39
N ALA A 417 -14.31 21.74 3.51
CA ALA A 417 -14.79 20.41 3.90
C ALA A 417 -13.82 19.75 4.88
N ASN A 418 -14.32 18.83 5.69
CA ASN A 418 -13.52 18.05 6.63
C ASN A 418 -12.78 16.90 5.92
N CYS A 419 -12.03 17.20 4.86
CA CYS A 419 -11.31 16.22 4.04
C CYS A 419 -9.78 16.40 4.12
N ILE A 420 -9.06 15.46 3.49
CA ILE A 420 -7.64 15.57 3.16
C ILE A 420 -7.52 15.75 1.65
N SER A 421 -6.61 16.60 1.19
CA SER A 421 -6.31 16.72 -0.24
C SER A 421 -4.84 16.42 -0.52
N ILE A 422 -4.55 15.64 -1.55
CA ILE A 422 -3.19 15.29 -1.94
C ILE A 422 -2.97 15.70 -3.39
N VAL A 423 -1.93 16.50 -3.62
CA VAL A 423 -1.57 17.03 -4.93
C VAL A 423 -0.26 16.40 -5.38
N VAL A 424 -0.23 15.92 -6.62
CA VAL A 424 1.00 15.60 -7.35
C VAL A 424 1.28 16.73 -8.32
N SER A 425 2.45 17.35 -8.20
CA SER A 425 2.90 18.41 -9.10
C SER A 425 3.36 17.83 -10.44
N SER A 426 2.78 18.30 -11.55
CA SER A 426 3.20 17.90 -12.88
C SER A 426 4.59 18.41 -13.26
N SER A 427 5.07 19.52 -12.69
CA SER A 427 6.38 20.09 -13.05
C SER A 427 7.52 19.50 -12.23
N THR A 428 7.25 19.16 -10.96
CA THR A 428 8.29 18.76 -10.00
C THR A 428 8.14 17.33 -9.50
N GLY A 429 7.05 16.63 -9.81
CA GLY A 429 6.72 15.33 -9.22
C GLY A 429 6.49 15.35 -7.71
N GLN A 430 6.48 16.55 -7.10
CA GLN A 430 6.33 16.71 -5.66
C GLN A 430 4.91 16.34 -5.24
N VAL A 431 4.80 15.51 -4.20
CA VAL A 431 3.55 15.12 -3.55
C VAL A 431 3.38 15.98 -2.31
N THR A 432 2.22 16.62 -2.20
CA THR A 432 1.90 17.56 -1.14
C THR A 432 0.54 17.25 -0.55
N LEU A 433 0.47 17.14 0.77
CA LEU A 433 -0.78 16.97 1.50
C LEU A 433 -1.29 18.33 1.97
N PHE A 434 -2.60 18.52 1.89
CA PHE A 434 -3.33 19.68 2.39
C PHE A 434 -4.39 19.23 3.39
N ARG A 435 -4.42 19.92 4.53
CA ARG A 435 -5.42 19.70 5.58
C ARG A 435 -5.75 21.04 6.22
N ARG A 436 -7.03 21.43 6.24
CA ARG A 436 -7.48 22.73 6.79
C ARG A 436 -6.71 23.91 6.18
N GLY A 437 -6.39 23.85 4.89
CA GLY A 437 -5.63 24.88 4.18
C GLY A 437 -4.11 24.81 4.38
N VAL A 438 -3.66 24.03 5.36
CA VAL A 438 -2.24 23.89 5.66
C VAL A 438 -1.59 22.88 4.73
N MET A 439 -0.46 23.29 4.16
CA MET A 439 0.35 22.51 3.25
C MET A 439 1.47 21.75 3.99
N LEU A 440 1.59 20.45 3.73
CA LEU A 440 2.70 19.60 4.14
C LEU A 440 3.29 18.86 2.92
N PRO A 441 4.48 19.25 2.44
CA PRO A 441 5.19 18.49 1.41
C PRO A 441 5.60 17.11 1.93
N LEU A 442 5.16 16.05 1.26
CA LEU A 442 5.49 14.66 1.60
C LEU A 442 6.75 14.19 0.86
N THR A 443 6.96 14.68 -0.35
CA THR A 443 8.17 14.43 -1.14
C THR A 443 8.85 15.74 -1.53
N GLU A 444 10.07 15.64 -2.06
CA GLU A 444 10.81 16.80 -2.54
C GLU A 444 10.51 17.10 -4.01
N LYS A 445 10.88 18.32 -4.44
CA LYS A 445 10.84 18.69 -5.84
C LYS A 445 11.95 17.97 -6.58
N ARG A 446 11.62 17.23 -7.65
CA ARG A 446 12.63 16.84 -8.64
C ARG A 446 13.17 18.10 -9.30
N ARG A 447 14.51 18.18 -9.38
CA ARG A 447 15.23 19.22 -10.10
C ARG A 447 15.30 18.90 -11.58
#